data_AF-A0A9P1IES4-F1
#
_entry.id   AF-A0A9P1IES4-F1
#
_cell.length_a   1.000
_cell.length_b   1.000
_cell.length_c   1.000
_cell.angle_alpha   90.00
_cell.angle_beta   90.00
_cell.angle_gamma   90.00
#
_symmetry.space_group_name_H-M   'P 1'
#
loop_
_entity.id
_entity.type
_entity.pdbx_description
1 polymer ?
#
loop_
_entity_poly.entity_id
_entity_poly.type
_entity_poly.pdbx_seq_one_letter_code
_entity_poly.pdbx_strand_id
1 'polypeptide(L)'
;MLVIVDFVDKRIRVWDMQKRTRLHVFRHKNERLWVVAAYPSLNMFAAGHDNGMVVFKIQTEHPAYFVNENLVFYVKDKQLRKLDFTTNLVLKKYW
;
A
#
# COMPACT_ATOMS: atom_id res chain seq x y z
N MET A 1 -2.57 -13.27 -8.02
CA MET A 1 -2.08 -11.94 -8.46
C MET A 1 -0.65 -12.11 -8.94
N LEU A 2 -0.37 -11.87 -10.21
CA LEU A 2 0.99 -11.95 -10.76
C LEU A 2 1.43 -10.54 -11.14
N VAL A 3 2.46 -10.03 -10.47
CA VAL A 3 3.00 -8.69 -10.74
C VAL A 3 4.03 -8.80 -11.87
N ILE A 4 3.71 -8.24 -13.04
CA ILE A 4 4.69 -8.10 -14.14
C ILE A 4 5.27 -6.68 -14.07
N VAL A 5 6.55 -6.59 -13.72
CA VAL A 5 7.25 -5.32 -13.65
C VAL A 5 8.04 -5.09 -14.94
N ASP A 6 7.70 -4.03 -15.67
CA ASP A 6 8.41 -3.62 -16.88
C ASP A 6 9.13 -2.29 -16.64
N PHE A 7 10.47 -2.33 -16.77
CA PHE A 7 11.38 -1.23 -16.45
C PHE A 7 11.87 -0.42 -17.65
N VAL A 8 11.34 -0.63 -18.85
CA VAL A 8 11.78 0.10 -20.05
C VAL A 8 11.61 1.62 -19.90
N ASP A 9 10.67 2.09 -19.09
CA ASP A 9 10.33 3.53 -18.96
C ASP A 9 10.45 4.13 -17.55
N LYS A 10 11.26 3.54 -16.65
CA LYS A 10 11.31 3.93 -15.21
C LYS A 10 9.96 3.81 -14.50
N ARG A 11 9.11 2.89 -14.96
CA ARG A 11 7.78 2.63 -14.42
C ARG A 11 7.76 1.27 -13.77
N ILE A 12 6.97 1.14 -12.72
CA ILE A 12 6.59 -0.15 -12.14
C ILE A 12 5.13 -0.34 -12.50
N ARG A 13 4.83 -1.36 -13.30
CA ARG A 13 3.46 -1.71 -13.67
C ARG A 13 3.01 -2.89 -12.81
N VAL A 14 1.78 -2.85 -12.35
CA VAL A 14 1.16 -3.94 -11.60
C VAL A 14 -0.02 -4.45 -12.42
N TRP A 15 -0.05 -5.75 -12.64
CA TRP A 15 -1.06 -6.41 -13.45
C TRP A 15 -1.81 -7.45 -12.62
N ASP A 16 -3.08 -7.61 -12.94
CA ASP A 16 -3.86 -8.78 -12.55
C ASP A 16 -3.92 -9.70 -13.77
N MET A 17 -3.25 -10.85 -13.70
CA MET A 17 -3.25 -11.81 -14.81
C MET A 17 -4.54 -12.61 -14.93
N GLN A 18 -5.32 -12.74 -13.86
CA GLN A 18 -6.61 -13.43 -13.91
C GLN A 18 -7.63 -12.57 -14.65
N LYS A 19 -7.62 -11.26 -14.39
CA LYS A 19 -8.49 -10.28 -15.08
C LYS A 19 -7.87 -9.71 -16.35
N ARG A 20 -6.59 -9.99 -16.62
CA ARG A 20 -5.77 -9.38 -17.69
C ARG A 20 -5.86 -7.85 -17.72
N THR A 21 -5.90 -7.23 -16.55
CA THR A 21 -6.07 -5.78 -16.41
C THR A 21 -4.90 -5.16 -15.66
N ARG A 22 -4.59 -3.92 -16.00
CA ARG A 22 -3.57 -3.13 -15.32
C ARG A 22 -4.16 -2.51 -14.06
N LEU A 23 -3.60 -2.82 -12.90
CA LEU A 23 -4.06 -2.30 -11.61
C LEU A 23 -3.43 -0.94 -11.29
N HIS A 24 -2.10 -0.86 -11.32
CA HIS A 24 -1.37 0.33 -10.90
C HIS A 24 -0.16 0.61 -11.79
N VAL A 25 0.23 1.89 -11.87
CA VAL A 25 1.48 2.33 -12.48
C VAL A 25 2.14 3.30 -11.52
N PHE A 26 3.27 2.89 -10.95
CA PHE A 26 4.12 3.78 -10.17
C PHE A 26 5.19 4.35 -11.09
N ARG A 27 5.44 5.65 -10.97
CA ARG A 27 6.55 6.30 -11.64
C ARG A 27 7.56 6.71 -10.59
N HIS A 28 8.75 6.13 -10.66
CA HIS A 28 9.86 6.61 -9.87
C HIS A 28 10.64 7.63 -10.71
N LYS A 29 11.07 8.75 -10.12
CA LYS A 29 11.82 9.79 -10.85
C LYS A 29 13.24 9.35 -11.18
N ASN A 30 13.79 8.41 -10.43
CA ASN A 30 15.17 7.98 -10.56
C ASN A 30 15.36 6.95 -11.68
N GLU A 31 16.56 6.40 -11.72
CA GLU A 31 17.12 5.49 -12.71
C GLU A 31 16.28 4.23 -12.94
N ARG A 32 16.68 3.49 -13.97
CA ARG A 32 16.11 2.20 -14.31
C ARG A 32 16.37 1.22 -13.17
N LEU A 33 15.34 0.48 -12.75
CA LEU A 33 15.50 -0.62 -11.81
C LEU A 33 15.79 -1.89 -12.61
N TRP A 34 16.67 -2.74 -12.08
CA TRP A 34 17.16 -3.94 -12.76
C TRP A 34 16.56 -5.21 -12.19
N VAL A 35 16.16 -5.18 -10.92
CA VAL A 35 15.70 -6.35 -10.17
C VAL A 35 14.53 -5.97 -9.29
N VAL A 36 13.58 -6.89 -9.14
CA VAL A 36 12.49 -6.80 -8.17
C VAL A 36 12.34 -8.14 -7.45
N ALA A 37 12.15 -8.06 -6.13
CA ALA A 37 11.78 -9.19 -5.29
C ALA A 37 10.46 -8.88 -4.55
N ALA A 38 9.57 -9.86 -4.53
CA ALA A 38 8.35 -9.82 -3.72
C ALA A 38 8.62 -10.49 -2.36
N TYR A 39 8.11 -9.90 -1.28
CA TYR A 39 8.12 -10.58 0.01
C TYR A 39 7.07 -11.69 0.02
N PRO A 40 7.35 -12.90 0.55
CA PRO A 40 6.48 -14.07 0.35
C PRO A 40 5.08 -13.94 0.97
N SER A 41 4.96 -13.23 2.08
CA SER A 41 3.73 -13.20 2.91
C SER A 41 3.12 -11.81 3.10
N LEU A 42 3.80 -10.74 2.68
CA LEU A 42 3.37 -9.35 2.82
C LEU A 42 3.28 -8.72 1.44
N ASN A 43 2.40 -7.74 1.29
CA ASN A 43 2.30 -6.95 0.07
C ASN A 43 3.42 -5.88 0.05
N MET A 44 4.65 -6.37 0.04
CA MET A 44 5.87 -5.59 0.08
C MET A 44 6.82 -6.08 -1.02
N PHE A 45 7.42 -5.12 -1.71
CA PHE A 45 8.31 -5.35 -2.84
C PHE A 45 9.56 -4.52 -2.67
N ALA A 46 10.70 -5.09 -3.03
CA ALA A 46 11.98 -4.40 -3.10
C ALA A 46 12.44 -4.33 -4.55
N ALA A 47 12.92 -3.18 -4.99
CA ALA A 47 13.45 -2.97 -6.33
C ALA A 47 14.83 -2.30 -6.28
N GLY A 48 15.82 -2.88 -6.98
CA GLY A 48 17.21 -2.39 -6.99
C GLY A 48 17.57 -1.63 -8.27
N HIS A 49 18.36 -0.57 -8.13
CA HIS A 49 19.02 0.21 -9.20
C HIS A 49 20.50 0.46 -8.84
N ASP A 50 21.25 1.12 -9.72
CA ASP A 50 22.71 1.32 -9.57
C ASP A 50 23.07 2.05 -8.26
N ASN A 51 22.25 3.03 -7.89
CA ASN A 51 22.46 3.88 -6.71
C ASN A 51 21.75 3.38 -5.43
N GLY A 52 21.14 2.18 -5.44
CA GLY A 52 20.52 1.62 -4.23
C GLY A 52 19.24 0.81 -4.47
N MET A 53 18.34 0.85 -3.48
CA MET A 53 17.12 0.04 -3.48
C MET A 53 15.94 0.83 -2.92
N VAL A 54 14.76 0.58 -3.48
CA VAL A 54 13.48 1.11 -2.97
C VAL A 54 12.59 -0.03 -2.51
N VAL A 55 11.96 0.14 -1.35
CA VAL A 55 10.94 -0.79 -0.82
C VAL A 55 9.58 -0.11 -0.87
N PHE A 56 8.58 -0.79 -1.43
CA PHE A 56 7.24 -0.25 -1.61
C PHE A 56 6.15 -1.29 -1.41
N LYS A 57 4.93 -0.83 -1.10
CA LYS A 57 3.71 -1.65 -1.02
C LYS A 57 2.76 -1.27 -2.16
N ILE A 58 2.06 -2.22 -2.75
CA ILE A 58 1.13 -1.94 -3.86
C ILE A 58 -0.23 -1.48 -3.32
N GLN A 59 -0.76 -2.21 -2.35
CA GLN A 59 -1.98 -1.87 -1.62
C GLN A 59 -1.67 -1.40 -0.19
N THR A 60 -2.56 -0.59 0.38
CA THR A 60 -2.53 -0.31 1.83
C THR A 60 -3.08 -1.53 2.54
N GLU A 61 -2.31 -2.15 3.43
CA GLU A 61 -2.74 -3.43 4.02
C GLU A 61 -3.97 -3.27 4.90
N HIS A 62 -4.14 -2.16 5.64
CA HIS A 62 -5.35 -1.85 6.41
C HIS A 62 -5.67 -0.34 6.37
N PRO A 63 -6.95 0.08 6.55
CA PRO A 63 -7.24 1.44 6.97
C PRO A 63 -6.37 1.77 8.19
N ALA A 64 -5.85 2.99 8.30
CA ALA A 64 -5.14 3.39 9.52
C ALA A 64 -6.12 3.32 10.69
N TYR A 65 -6.10 2.20 11.41
CA TYR A 65 -6.85 2.00 12.63
C TYR A 65 -5.95 1.47 13.74
N PHE A 66 -6.26 1.86 14.97
CA PHE A 66 -5.56 1.43 16.17
C PHE A 66 -6.61 0.92 17.15
N VAL A 67 -6.45 -0.30 17.63
CA VAL A 67 -7.35 -0.90 18.62
C VAL A 67 -6.66 -0.83 19.98
N ASN A 68 -7.34 -0.26 20.96
CA ASN A 68 -6.93 -0.25 22.35
C ASN A 68 -8.11 -0.69 23.22
N GLU A 69 -8.07 -1.92 23.70
CA GLU A 69 -9.18 -2.56 24.45
C GLU A 69 -10.50 -2.48 23.67
N ASN A 70 -11.50 -1.77 24.21
CA ASN A 70 -12.81 -1.57 23.59
C ASN A 70 -12.86 -0.35 22.65
N LEU A 71 -11.74 0.32 22.39
CA LEU A 71 -11.69 1.52 21.57
C LEU A 71 -11.00 1.24 20.23
N VAL A 72 -11.63 1.66 19.13
CA VAL A 72 -11.02 1.68 17.81
C VAL A 72 -10.89 3.10 17.32
N PHE A 73 -9.66 3.51 17.06
CA PHE A 73 -9.36 4.74 16.33
C PHE A 73 -9.26 4.39 14.85
N TYR A 74 -9.90 5.14 13.95
CA TYR A 74 -9.75 4.93 12.51
C TYR A 74 -9.87 6.25 11.74
N VAL A 75 -9.26 6.32 10.56
CA VAL A 75 -9.40 7.47 9.66
C VAL A 75 -10.46 7.21 8.62
N LYS A 76 -11.45 8.10 8.51
CA LYS A 76 -12.47 8.08 7.46
C LYS A 76 -12.82 9.50 7.04
N ASP A 77 -12.86 9.75 5.73
CA ASP A 77 -13.17 11.07 5.15
C ASP A 77 -12.23 12.17 5.66
N LYS A 78 -10.93 11.87 5.79
CA LYS A 78 -9.89 12.74 6.39
C LYS A 78 -10.13 13.12 7.86
N GLN A 79 -11.04 12.44 8.56
CA GLN A 79 -11.30 12.65 9.98
C GLN A 79 -10.81 11.48 10.81
N LEU A 80 -10.20 11.78 11.96
CA LEU A 80 -9.94 10.78 13.00
C LEU A 80 -11.24 10.51 13.76
N ARG A 81 -11.66 9.26 13.77
CA ARG A 81 -12.85 8.78 14.48
C ARG A 81 -12.45 7.81 15.58
N LYS A 82 -13.18 7.84 16.68
CA LYS A 82 -13.07 6.92 17.80
C LYS A 82 -14.40 6.17 17.94
N LEU A 83 -14.36 4.85 17.84
CA LEU A 83 -15.48 3.96 18.10
C LEU A 83 -15.26 3.28 19.45
N ASP A 84 -16.30 3.21 20.28
CA ASP A 84 -16.33 2.40 21.49
C ASP A 84 -17.20 1.16 21.25
N PHE A 85 -16.62 -0.04 21.36
CA PHE A 85 -17.30 -1.31 21.14
C PHE A 85 -18.35 -1.63 22.21
N THR A 86 -18.23 -1.07 23.42
CA THR A 86 -19.19 -1.31 24.51
C THR A 86 -20.49 -0.55 24.26
N THR A 87 -20.39 0.69 23.81
CA THR A 87 -21.54 1.59 23.60
C THR A 87 -21.98 1.69 22.14
N ASN A 88 -21.15 1.21 21.21
CA ASN A 88 -21.30 1.37 19.77
C ASN A 88 -21.39 2.85 19.31
N LEU A 89 -20.87 3.77 20.13
CA LEU A 89 -20.87 5.20 19.86
C LEU A 89 -19.61 5.62 19.10
N VAL A 90 -19.80 6.50 18.09
CA VAL A 90 -18.71 7.07 17.29
C VAL A 90 -18.52 8.54 17.64
N LEU A 91 -17.34 8.87 18.17
CA LEU A 91 -16.89 10.25 18.37
C LEU A 91 -16.04 10.70 17.18
N LYS A 92 -16.33 11.88 16.65
CA LYS A 92 -15.60 12.50 15.55
C LYS A 92 -14.82 13.70 16.08
N LYS A 93 -13.53 13.80 15.75
CA LYS A 93 -12.71 14.96 16.10
C LYS A 93 -12.30 15.70 14.81
N TYR A 94 -12.60 16.99 14.76
CA TYR A 94 -12.14 17.90 13.70
C TYR A 94 -10.81 18.51 14.14
N TRP A 95 -9.86 18.64 13.21
CA TRP A 95 -8.70 19.51 13.33
C TRP A 95 -8.87 20.64 12.31
#